data_AF-D2BYY5-F1
#
_entry.id   AF-D2BYY5-F1
#
_cell.length_a   1.000
_cell.length_b   1.000
_cell.length_c   1.000
_cell.angle_alpha   90.00
_cell.angle_beta   90.00
_cell.angle_gamma   90.00
#
_symmetry.space_group_name_H-M   'P 1'
#
loop_
_entity.id
_entity.type
_entity.pdbx_description
1 polymer ?
#
loop_
_entity_poly.entity_id
_entity_poly.type
_entity_poly.pdbx_seq_one_letter_code
_entity_poly.pdbx_strand_id
1 'polypeptide(L)' 'MIAMKIAFYQEVEVKEDAKNDKYAKCKGVVIGISEEDNIVYGYSVVIHGKENSVYFEKDDVFPTGIIFKREDFY' A
#
# COMPACT_ATOMS: atom_id res chain seq x y z
N MET A 1 -11.97 -15.00 -9.43
CA MET A 1 -12.22 -13.80 -8.61
C MET A 1 -11.23 -12.75 -9.06
N ILE A 2 -11.69 -11.57 -9.47
CA ILE A 2 -10.77 -10.49 -9.87
C ILE A 2 -10.13 -10.01 -8.57
N ALA A 3 -8.86 -10.33 -8.34
CA ALA A 3 -8.10 -9.69 -7.29
C ALA A 3 -8.10 -8.19 -7.61
N MET A 4 -8.82 -7.41 -6.80
CA MET A 4 -9.00 -5.98 -7.02
C MET A 4 -7.63 -5.33 -6.79
N LYS A 5 -6.94 -4.98 -7.88
CA LYS A 5 -5.61 -4.34 -7.84
C LYS A 5 -5.71 -3.04 -7.04
N ILE A 6 -4.81 -2.86 -6.07
CA ILE A 6 -4.73 -1.61 -5.31
C ILE A 6 -4.10 -0.56 -6.22
N ALA A 7 -4.80 0.56 -6.40
CA ALA A 7 -4.36 1.65 -7.26
C ALA A 7 -3.41 2.61 -6.54
N PHE A 8 -2.72 3.46 -7.33
CA PHE A 8 -2.00 4.61 -6.78
C PHE A 8 -2.94 5.50 -5.96
N TYR A 9 -2.39 6.10 -4.90
CA TYR A 9 -3.09 6.99 -3.97
C TYR A 9 -4.23 6.33 -3.18
N GLN A 10 -4.39 5.02 -3.28
CA GLN A 10 -5.32 4.29 -2.43
C GLN A 10 -4.69 4.07 -1.06
N GLU A 11 -5.50 4.28 -0.02
CA GLU A 11 -5.10 3.97 1.35
C GLU A 11 -5.16 2.45 1.58
N VAL A 12 -4.14 1.97 2.27
CA VAL A 12 -4.02 0.59 2.69
C VAL A 12 -3.74 0.51 4.18
N GLU A 13 -4.15 -0.60 4.77
CA GLU A 13 -3.75 -0.99 6.11
C GLU A 13 -2.82 -2.22 6.01
N VAL A 14 -1.74 -2.19 6.78
CA VAL A 14 -0.79 -3.29 6.89
C VAL A 14 -1.39 -4.36 7.78
N LYS A 15 -1.39 -5.61 7.30
CA LYS A 15 -1.91 -6.74 8.05
C LYS A 15 -1.11 -7.00 9.32
N GLU A 16 -1.76 -7.63 10.29
CA GLU A 16 -1.11 -8.00 11.56
C GLU A 16 0.03 -9.02 11.35
N ASP A 17 -0.11 -9.90 10.36
CA ASP A 17 0.86 -10.94 10.00
C ASP A 17 1.78 -10.54 8.84
N ALA A 18 1.83 -9.25 8.49
CA ALA A 18 2.71 -8.76 7.44
C ALA A 18 4.18 -9.04 7.78
N LYS A 19 5.01 -9.31 6.77
CA LYS A 19 6.45 -9.57 6.97
C LYS A 19 7.18 -8.44 7.71
N ASN A 20 6.71 -7.21 7.55
CA ASN A 20 7.23 -6.02 8.21
C ASN A 20 6.31 -5.62 9.37
N ASP A 21 6.29 -6.47 10.40
CA ASP A 21 5.42 -6.42 11.59
C ASP A 21 5.50 -5.10 12.38
N LYS A 22 6.61 -4.36 12.30
CA LYS A 22 6.75 -3.03 12.93
C LYS A 22 5.73 -1.99 12.44
N TYR A 23 5.07 -2.26 11.30
CA TYR A 23 4.00 -1.44 10.76
C TYR A 23 2.63 -2.14 10.81
N ALA A 24 2.49 -3.26 11.51
CA ALA A 24 1.21 -3.94 11.67
C ALA A 24 0.11 -2.97 12.12
N LYS A 25 -1.06 -3.03 11.47
CA LYS A 25 -2.22 -2.16 11.69
C LYS A 25 -2.00 -0.67 11.41
N CYS A 26 -0.81 -0.29 10.91
CA CYS A 26 -0.60 1.06 10.43
C CYS A 26 -1.26 1.25 9.07
N LYS A 27 -1.71 2.47 8.83
CA LYS A 27 -2.28 2.90 7.57
C LYS A 27 -1.28 3.73 6.79
N GLY A 28 -1.38 3.68 5.47
CA GLY A 28 -0.55 4.48 4.59
C GLY A 28 -1.12 4.52 3.19
N VAL A 29 -0.44 5.25 2.31
CA VAL A 29 -0.90 5.49 0.94
C VAL A 29 0.07 4.91 -0.07
N VAL A 30 -0.47 4.19 -1.06
CA VAL A 30 0.31 3.61 -2.15
C VAL A 30 0.85 4.71 -3.05
N ILE A 31 2.17 4.82 -3.13
CA ILE A 31 2.89 5.76 -4.02
C ILE A 31 3.71 5.05 -5.10
N GLY A 32 3.73 3.72 -5.09
CA GLY A 32 4.44 2.90 -6.08
C GLY A 32 3.86 1.50 -6.13
N ILE A 33 3.82 0.92 -7.33
CA ILE A 33 3.34 -0.45 -7.57
C ILE A 33 4.46 -1.19 -8.28
N SER A 34 4.93 -2.30 -7.69
CA SER A 34 5.86 -3.21 -8.35
C SER A 34 5.04 -4.20 -9.17
N GLU A 35 5.06 -4.04 -10.50
CA GLU A 35 4.28 -4.83 -11.44
C GLU A 35 5.09 -5.17 -12.69
N GLU A 36 5.02 -6.43 -13.12
CA GLU A 36 5.58 -6.93 -14.38
C GLU A 36 4.59 -7.93 -14.99
N ASP A 37 4.39 -7.90 -16.31
CA ASP A 37 3.46 -8.81 -17.02
C ASP A 37 2.05 -8.91 -16.40
N ASN A 38 1.53 -7.80 -15.86
CA ASN A 38 0.24 -7.71 -15.13
C ASN A 38 0.20 -8.48 -13.79
N ILE A 39 1.36 -8.90 -13.27
CA ILE A 39 1.52 -9.52 -11.97
C ILE A 39 2.02 -8.45 -11.00
N VAL A 40 1.24 -8.15 -9.97
CA VAL A 40 1.65 -7.27 -8.88
C VAL A 40 2.46 -8.07 -7.87
N TYR A 41 3.69 -7.63 -7.58
CA TYR A 41 4.55 -8.23 -6.56
C TYR A 41 4.40 -7.54 -5.20
N GLY A 42 4.13 -6.24 -5.21
CA GLY A 42 3.98 -5.46 -4.00
C GLY A 42 3.80 -3.98 -4.24
N TYR A 43 3.78 -3.24 -3.14
CA TYR A 43 3.42 -1.83 -3.09
C TYR A 43 4.44 -1.05 -2.28
N SER A 44 4.81 0.13 -2.77
CA SER A 44 5.53 1.13 -1.97
C SER A 44 4.50 2.04 -1.30
N VAL A 45 4.50 2.08 0.02
CA VAL A 45 3.49 2.74 0.85
C VAL A 45 4.16 3.78 1.73
N VAL A 46 3.68 5.03 1.68
CA VAL A 46 4.02 6.05 2.67
C VAL A 46 3.13 5.85 3.89
N ILE A 47 3.72 5.42 5.00
CA ILE A 47 2.98 5.22 6.26
C ILE A 47 2.60 6.58 6.85
N HIS A 48 1.35 6.75 7.26
CA HIS A 48 0.89 8.00 7.87
C HIS A 48 1.74 8.38 9.08
N GLY A 49 2.21 9.63 9.13
CA GLY A 49 3.10 10.11 10.19
C GLY A 49 4.55 9.61 10.09
N LYS A 50 4.94 8.99 8.97
CA LYS A 50 6.33 8.62 8.67
C LYS A 50 6.78 9.31 7.38
N GLU A 51 8.03 9.77 7.35
CA GLU A 51 8.58 10.51 6.22
C GLU A 51 9.05 9.60 5.07
N ASN A 52 9.23 8.30 5.32
CA ASN A 52 9.73 7.35 4.34
C ASN A 52 8.62 6.44 3.82
N SER A 53 8.75 6.06 2.55
CA SER A 53 7.98 4.95 1.98
C SER A 53 8.61 3.61 2.30
N VAL A 54 7.77 2.59 2.42
CA VAL A 54 8.15 1.22 2.77
C VAL A 54 7.53 0.27 1.78
N TYR A 55 8.31 -0.71 1.33
CA TYR A 55 7.81 -1.78 0.49
C TYR A 55 7.07 -2.83 1.30
N PHE A 56 5.93 -3.26 0.78
CA PHE A 56 5.11 -4.36 1.30
C PHE A 56 4.78 -5.33 0.16
N GLU A 57 4.73 -6.62 0.45
CA GLU A 57 4.26 -7.59 -0.54
C GLU A 57 2.78 -7.39 -0.84
N LYS A 58 2.33 -7.90 -1.99
CA LYS A 58 0.93 -7.74 -2.43
C LYS A 58 -0.09 -8.22 -1.39
N ASP A 59 0.29 -9.22 -0.58
CA ASP A 59 -0.55 -9.86 0.43
C ASP A 59 -0.33 -9.29 1.83
N ASP A 60 0.63 -8.38 2.06
CA ASP A 60 0.91 -7.77 3.36
C ASP A 60 -0.06 -6.62 3.69
N VAL A 61 -0.82 -6.15 2.70
CA VAL A 61 -1.70 -4.99 2.82
C VAL A 61 -3.09 -5.27 2.28
N PHE A 62 -4.08 -4.53 2.76
CA PHE A 62 -5.42 -4.54 2.19
C PHE A 62 -5.96 -3.11 2.05
N PRO A 63 -6.79 -2.85 1.04
CA PRO A 63 -7.32 -1.51 0.82
C PRO A 63 -8.36 -1.15 1.88
N THR A 64 -8.33 0.09 2.37
CA THR A 64 -9.34 0.59 3.33
C THR A 64 -10.59 1.13 2.63
N GLY A 65 -10.50 1.37 1.31
CA GLY A 65 -11.55 1.99 0.50
C GLY A 65 -11.40 3.52 0.37
N ILE A 66 -10.44 4.12 1.08
CA ILE A 66 -10.13 5.55 0.94
C ILE A 66 -9.17 5.75 -0.23
N ILE A 67 -9.44 6.78 -1.04
CA ILE A 67 -8.58 7.17 -2.17
C ILE A 67 -8.25 8.66 -1.99
N PHE A 68 -6.95 8.95 -1.92
CA PHE A 68 -6.44 10.31 -1.86
C PHE A 68 -6.31 10.90 -3.26
N LYS A 69 -6.32 12.22 -3.35
CA LYS A 69 -5.98 12.91 -4.59
C LYS A 69 -4.48 13.01 -4.70
N ARG A 70 -3.97 13.00 -5.93
CA ARG A 70 -2.56 13.29 -6.19
C ARG A 70 -2.12 14.65 -5.61
N GLU A 71 -3.03 15.62 -5.59
CA GLU A 71 -2.83 16.96 -5.03
C GLU A 71 -2.56 16.94 -3.51
N ASP A 72 -2.90 15.87 -2.79
CA ASP A 72 -2.58 15.74 -1.37
C ASP A 72 -1.07 15.47 -1.13
N PHE A 73 -0.30 15.23 -2.20
CA PHE A 73 1.13 14.87 -2.14
C PHE A 73 2.08 15.88 -2.82
N TYR A 74 1.56 16.95 -3.43
CA TYR A 74 2.32 17.98 -4.17
C TYR A 74 1.81 19.38 -3.85
#